data_AF-A0A956RQH0-F1
#
_entry.id   AF-A0A956RQH0-F1
#
_cell.length_a   1.000
_cell.length_b   1.000
_cell.length_c   1.000
_cell.angle_alpha   90.00
_cell.angle_beta   90.00
_cell.angle_gamma   90.00
#
_symmetry.space_group_name_H-M   'P 1'
#
loop_
_entity.id
_entity.type
_entity.pdbx_description
1 polymer ?
#
loop_
_entity_poly.entity_id
_entity_poly.type
_entity_poly.pdbx_seq_one_letter_code
_entity_poly.pdbx_strand_id
1 'polypeptide(L)'
;MTKHTSPSQWRNRAGATTAVAAALGLMILTSGCSDSESQTSALTGVSATQAAETTAPSLSLSQLPASMNLTTTQQTQLGEAIDQLNSDRQRLHSEFQRGPRGGGRFGDRIRRTMGANAEPPMVTFLESSSEILDADQFQTLCEYLVSNRPERGQGGEGIRHEGRGRMMGHLASELGLSDQQVSAMQDLMKSYGEQFRTLMESVLDGTVSAEDGVAQATQLAESLKGEMAGILTPDQLAKWEELKQDRIDQGIDRRLENLDTQLTRRAEFLTRVLQLSDAQSSQVEQILLASIPARERILTGVQNGTIPPQVAIMMGLQIEQQILTDIKAILTDEQIQKLEAMKDLIPHGMKMAGRGHGFGGGF
;
A
#
# COMPACT_ATOMS: atom_id res chain seq x y z
N MET A 1 -10.90 0.24 39.36
CA MET A 1 -11.90 -0.69 38.80
C MET A 1 -12.81 0.06 37.86
N THR A 2 -12.35 0.30 36.63
CA THR A 2 -13.09 0.98 35.57
C THR A 2 -13.57 -0.09 34.59
N LYS A 3 -14.90 -0.26 34.50
CA LYS A 3 -15.52 -1.25 33.61
C LYS A 3 -15.48 -0.71 32.17
N HIS A 4 -14.72 -1.38 31.31
CA HIS A 4 -14.85 -1.22 29.86
C HIS A 4 -16.17 -1.88 29.40
N THR A 5 -17.14 -1.06 29.02
CA THR A 5 -18.34 -1.50 28.30
C THR A 5 -18.02 -1.64 26.82
N SER A 6 -18.21 -2.85 26.30
CA SER A 6 -18.10 -3.21 24.87
C SER A 6 -19.20 -2.54 24.04
N PRO A 7 -18.89 -1.90 22.89
CA PRO A 7 -19.88 -1.34 21.99
C PRO A 7 -20.25 -2.35 20.89
N SER A 8 -21.30 -3.14 21.10
CA SER A 8 -21.87 -4.03 20.05
C SER A 8 -23.39 -3.89 19.86
N GLN A 9 -24.00 -2.80 20.32
CA GLN A 9 -25.44 -2.58 20.17
C GLN A 9 -25.79 -1.26 19.48
N TRP A 10 -25.53 -1.17 18.18
CA TRP A 10 -26.10 -0.12 17.32
C TRP A 10 -26.51 -0.71 15.96
N ARG A 11 -27.56 -1.53 15.95
CA ARG A 11 -28.36 -1.80 14.75
C ARG A 11 -29.83 -1.75 15.11
N ASN A 12 -30.41 -0.57 15.00
CA ASN A 12 -31.83 -0.31 14.76
C ASN A 12 -32.03 1.20 14.59
N ARG A 13 -31.99 1.68 13.34
CA ARG A 13 -32.62 2.96 12.96
C ARG A 13 -33.31 2.80 11.62
N ALA A 14 -34.63 2.71 11.69
CA ALA A 14 -35.55 2.95 10.59
C ALA A 14 -35.88 4.45 10.54
N GLY A 15 -36.02 4.99 9.32
CA GLY A 15 -36.85 6.16 9.03
C GLY A 15 -36.22 7.55 9.20
N ALA A 16 -35.43 7.99 8.22
CA ALA A 16 -35.28 9.40 7.90
C ALA A 16 -34.93 9.56 6.40
N THR A 17 -35.90 9.98 5.60
CA THR A 17 -35.70 10.45 4.23
C THR A 17 -34.78 11.67 4.25
N THR A 18 -33.50 11.43 4.00
CA THR A 18 -32.47 12.45 3.85
C THR A 18 -31.85 12.22 2.49
N ALA A 19 -31.69 13.28 1.69
CA ALA A 19 -31.04 13.21 0.39
C ALA A 19 -29.65 12.56 0.56
N VAL A 20 -29.50 11.33 0.06
CA VAL A 20 -28.26 10.57 0.16
C VAL A 20 -27.31 11.13 -0.89
N ALA A 21 -26.39 12.00 -0.46
CA ALA A 21 -25.18 12.29 -1.21
C ALA A 21 -24.30 11.02 -1.15
N ALA A 22 -24.44 10.14 -2.15
CA ALA A 22 -23.67 8.90 -2.21
C ALA A 22 -22.20 9.21 -2.55
N ALA A 23 -21.35 9.05 -1.54
CA ALA A 23 -19.91 9.27 -1.58
C ALA A 23 -19.19 8.13 -2.32
N LEU A 24 -18.47 8.46 -3.40
CA LEU A 24 -17.94 7.46 -4.32
C LEU A 24 -16.48 7.09 -4.07
N GLY A 25 -16.16 6.17 -3.18
CA GLY A 25 -14.77 5.70 -3.02
C GLY A 25 -14.26 4.68 -4.02
N LEU A 26 -13.43 5.08 -4.98
CA LEU A 26 -12.83 4.13 -5.91
C LEU A 26 -11.57 3.45 -5.34
N MET A 27 -11.49 2.13 -5.51
CA MET A 27 -10.21 1.42 -5.49
C MET A 27 -9.46 1.73 -6.78
N ILE A 28 -8.32 2.40 -6.68
CA ILE A 28 -7.52 2.78 -7.86
C ILE A 28 -6.93 1.52 -8.51
N LEU A 29 -7.27 1.35 -9.79
CA LEU A 29 -6.86 0.25 -10.66
C LEU A 29 -5.98 0.83 -11.75
N THR A 30 -4.66 0.70 -11.62
CA THR A 30 -3.77 1.25 -12.65
C THR A 30 -2.51 0.41 -12.90
N SER A 31 -2.31 0.02 -14.15
CA SER A 31 -1.02 -0.16 -14.84
C SER A 31 -1.30 -0.49 -16.30
N GLY A 32 -0.49 0.08 -17.18
CA GLY A 32 -0.73 0.25 -18.61
C GLY A 32 -0.88 -1.03 -19.41
N CYS A 33 -1.64 -0.90 -20.50
CA CYS A 33 -1.63 -1.85 -21.61
C CYS A 33 -0.80 -1.18 -22.71
N SER A 34 0.28 -1.83 -23.13
CA SER A 34 0.84 -1.64 -24.47
C SER A 34 0.02 -2.49 -25.45
N ASP A 35 -0.27 -1.91 -26.61
CA ASP A 35 -1.03 -2.55 -27.69
C ASP A 35 -0.40 -3.88 -28.13
N SER A 36 -1.22 -4.93 -28.19
CA SER A 36 -0.87 -6.18 -28.87
C SER A 36 -1.94 -6.54 -29.89
N GLU A 37 -1.78 -6.05 -31.12
CA GLU A 37 -2.46 -6.59 -32.29
C GLU A 37 -1.81 -7.91 -32.72
N SER A 38 -2.65 -8.94 -32.83
CA SER A 38 -2.54 -10.12 -33.72
C SER A 38 -1.30 -11.01 -33.63
N GLN A 39 -1.42 -12.12 -32.89
CA GLN A 39 -0.83 -13.41 -33.30
C GLN A 39 -1.77 -14.59 -32.96
N THR A 40 -2.55 -15.01 -33.94
CA THR A 40 -3.12 -16.36 -34.00
C THR A 40 -2.08 -17.27 -34.67
N SER A 41 -1.35 -18.08 -33.91
CA SER A 41 -0.59 -19.23 -34.44
C SER A 41 -0.30 -20.28 -33.36
N ALA A 42 -0.78 -21.50 -33.64
CA ALA A 42 -0.27 -22.80 -33.23
C ALA A 42 -0.07 -23.12 -31.73
N LEU A 43 -1.14 -23.62 -31.09
CA LEU A 43 -1.05 -24.45 -29.89
C LEU A 43 -0.74 -25.91 -30.27
N THR A 44 0.54 -26.26 -30.32
CA THR A 44 1.01 -27.65 -30.23
C THR A 44 2.31 -27.72 -29.44
N GLY A 45 2.24 -28.30 -28.24
CA GLY A 45 3.38 -28.90 -27.54
C GLY A 45 4.25 -27.99 -26.67
N VAL A 46 3.77 -27.58 -25.50
CA VAL A 46 4.64 -27.12 -24.41
C VAL A 46 4.66 -28.18 -23.31
N SER A 47 5.76 -28.91 -23.24
CA SER A 47 6.06 -29.89 -22.19
C SER A 47 6.16 -29.22 -20.82
N ALA A 48 5.49 -29.81 -19.82
CA ALA A 48 5.38 -29.33 -18.44
C ALA A 48 6.67 -29.47 -17.60
N THR A 49 7.87 -29.38 -18.18
CA THR A 49 9.13 -29.81 -17.53
C THR A 49 10.16 -28.71 -17.29
N GLN A 50 9.84 -27.44 -17.50
CA GLN A 50 10.69 -26.31 -17.08
C GLN A 50 9.88 -25.27 -16.32
N ALA A 51 9.41 -25.64 -15.12
CA ALA A 51 9.15 -24.62 -14.11
C ALA A 51 10.52 -24.10 -13.68
N ALA A 52 11.04 -23.08 -14.38
CA ALA A 52 12.23 -22.37 -13.96
C ALA A 52 12.08 -22.03 -12.48
N GLU A 53 13.01 -22.51 -11.65
CA GLU A 53 13.12 -22.10 -10.26
C GLU A 53 13.27 -20.59 -10.28
N THR A 54 12.16 -19.90 -10.03
CA THR A 54 12.12 -18.45 -9.91
C THR A 54 12.67 -18.14 -8.53
N THR A 55 13.99 -18.24 -8.41
CA THR A 55 14.72 -17.83 -7.21
C THR A 55 14.43 -16.36 -6.97
N ALA A 56 14.13 -16.01 -5.72
CA ALA A 56 13.93 -14.62 -5.35
C ALA A 56 15.22 -13.83 -5.71
N PRO A 57 15.11 -12.62 -6.29
CA PRO A 57 16.28 -11.83 -6.61
C PRO A 57 17.11 -11.60 -5.35
N SER A 58 18.36 -12.09 -5.38
CA SER A 58 19.34 -11.96 -4.31
C SER A 58 20.16 -10.69 -4.49
N LEU A 59 20.35 -9.93 -3.41
CA LEU A 59 21.28 -8.80 -3.38
C LEU A 59 22.70 -9.34 -3.15
N SER A 60 23.73 -8.77 -3.79
CA SER A 60 25.13 -9.10 -3.48
C SER A 60 25.97 -7.84 -3.25
N LEU A 61 26.99 -7.95 -2.38
CA LEU A 61 27.90 -6.85 -2.06
C LEU A 61 28.60 -6.29 -3.30
N SER A 62 28.93 -7.16 -4.27
CA SER A 62 29.57 -6.79 -5.54
C SER A 62 28.69 -5.94 -6.47
N GLN A 63 27.38 -5.88 -6.22
CA GLN A 63 26.46 -5.05 -7.00
C GLN A 63 26.29 -3.65 -6.42
N LEU A 64 26.77 -3.39 -5.20
CA LEU A 64 26.63 -2.09 -4.56
C LEU A 64 27.51 -1.03 -5.28
N PRO A 65 27.08 0.24 -5.29
CA PRO A 65 27.85 1.32 -5.91
C PRO A 65 29.24 1.47 -5.27
N ALA A 66 30.29 1.51 -6.10
CA ALA A 66 31.65 1.76 -5.63
C ALA A 66 31.80 3.13 -4.92
N SER A 67 30.90 4.07 -5.19
CA SER A 67 30.85 5.40 -4.55
C SER A 67 30.62 5.35 -3.04
N MET A 68 30.15 4.22 -2.49
CA MET A 68 29.98 4.07 -1.05
C MET A 68 31.32 4.07 -0.29
N ASN A 69 32.47 3.83 -0.94
CA ASN A 69 33.80 3.86 -0.31
C ASN A 69 33.89 3.06 1.01
N LEU A 70 33.24 1.89 1.06
CA LEU A 70 33.13 1.08 2.27
C LEU A 70 34.51 0.63 2.77
N THR A 71 34.77 0.81 4.06
CA THR A 71 35.94 0.21 4.74
C THR A 71 35.85 -1.33 4.72
N THR A 72 36.96 -2.03 4.91
CA THR A 72 36.97 -3.50 4.98
C THR A 72 36.01 -4.02 6.05
N THR A 73 35.96 -3.38 7.22
CA THR A 73 35.03 -3.75 8.29
C THR A 73 33.58 -3.57 7.86
N GLN A 74 33.23 -2.44 7.25
CA GLN A 74 31.88 -2.19 6.75
C GLN A 74 31.50 -3.18 5.64
N GLN A 75 32.42 -3.52 4.73
CA GLN A 75 32.18 -4.53 3.69
C GLN A 75 31.86 -5.90 4.28
N THR A 76 32.58 -6.33 5.31
CA THR A 76 32.32 -7.58 6.02
C THR A 76 30.94 -7.57 6.68
N GLN A 77 30.65 -6.55 7.50
CA GLN A 77 29.39 -6.45 8.23
C GLN A 77 28.18 -6.31 7.29
N LEU A 78 28.30 -5.48 6.25
CA LEU A 78 27.23 -5.31 5.27
C LEU A 78 27.03 -6.57 4.43
N GLY A 79 28.12 -7.31 4.13
CA GLY A 79 28.06 -8.62 3.50
C GLY A 79 27.23 -9.62 4.33
N GLU A 80 27.49 -9.71 5.63
CA GLU A 80 26.73 -10.55 6.56
C GLU A 80 25.24 -10.15 6.62
N ALA A 81 24.95 -8.84 6.65
CA ALA A 81 23.57 -8.34 6.63
C ALA A 81 22.83 -8.69 5.32
N ILE A 82 23.52 -8.63 4.17
CA ILE A 82 22.99 -9.04 2.85
C ILE A 82 22.71 -10.54 2.82
N ASP A 83 23.62 -11.37 3.34
CA ASP A 83 23.45 -12.82 3.39
C ASP A 83 22.27 -13.21 4.28
N GLN A 84 22.10 -12.54 5.42
CA GLN A 84 20.95 -12.72 6.30
C GLN A 84 19.64 -12.34 5.60
N LEU A 85 19.59 -11.19 4.90
CA LEU A 85 18.43 -10.78 4.11
C LEU A 85 18.05 -11.83 3.06
N ASN A 86 19.03 -12.35 2.32
CA ASN A 86 18.81 -13.36 1.29
C ASN A 86 18.31 -14.68 1.91
N SER A 87 18.90 -15.12 3.02
CA SER A 87 18.48 -16.30 3.77
C SER A 87 17.03 -16.20 4.24
N ASP A 88 16.65 -15.07 4.86
CA ASP A 88 15.29 -14.86 5.33
C ASP A 88 14.27 -14.78 4.19
N ARG A 89 14.64 -14.18 3.05
CA ARG A 89 13.81 -14.20 1.84
C ARG A 89 13.62 -15.62 1.29
N GLN A 90 14.68 -16.41 1.23
CA GLN A 90 14.61 -17.80 0.78
C GLN A 90 13.75 -18.64 1.73
N ARG A 91 13.90 -18.45 3.04
CA ARG A 91 13.06 -19.09 4.06
C ARG A 91 11.59 -18.75 3.83
N LEU A 92 11.25 -17.47 3.75
CA LEU A 92 9.88 -17.01 3.45
C LEU A 92 9.33 -17.57 2.14
N HIS A 93 10.14 -17.61 1.10
CA HIS A 93 9.76 -18.18 -0.19
C HIS A 93 9.49 -19.69 -0.08
N SER A 94 10.33 -20.43 0.65
CA SER A 94 10.15 -21.88 0.86
C SER A 94 8.92 -22.20 1.71
N GLU A 95 8.66 -21.42 2.76
CA GLU A 95 7.45 -21.52 3.58
C GLU A 95 6.20 -21.24 2.75
N PHE A 96 6.28 -20.26 1.86
CA PHE A 96 5.21 -19.95 0.91
C PHE A 96 4.93 -21.12 -0.05
N GLN A 97 5.97 -21.73 -0.63
CA GLN A 97 5.82 -22.87 -1.54
C GLN A 97 5.26 -24.12 -0.84
N ARG A 98 5.62 -24.36 0.43
CA ARG A 98 5.18 -25.53 1.22
C ARG A 98 3.74 -25.45 1.72
N GLY A 99 3.21 -24.25 1.92
CA GLY A 99 1.86 -24.10 2.48
C GLY A 99 0.78 -24.66 1.54
N PRO A 100 -0.32 -25.24 2.06
CA PRO A 100 -1.36 -25.85 1.25
C PRO A 100 -1.86 -24.86 0.19
N ARG A 101 -1.99 -25.29 -1.08
CA ARG A 101 -2.47 -24.42 -2.17
C ARG A 101 -3.92 -23.92 -2.01
N GLY A 102 -4.59 -24.29 -0.92
CA GLY A 102 -5.91 -23.77 -0.55
C GLY A 102 -5.88 -22.26 -0.30
N GLY A 103 -6.78 -21.54 -0.96
CA GLY A 103 -6.81 -20.08 -1.17
C GLY A 103 -6.95 -19.17 0.07
N GLY A 104 -6.26 -19.48 1.16
CA GLY A 104 -6.06 -18.54 2.25
C GLY A 104 -5.21 -17.35 1.80
N ARG A 105 -5.58 -16.15 2.26
CA ARG A 105 -4.86 -14.91 1.98
C ARG A 105 -3.41 -15.05 2.44
N PHE A 106 -2.46 -14.88 1.52
CA PHE A 106 -1.02 -15.01 1.75
C PHE A 106 -0.52 -14.28 3.01
N GLY A 107 -1.05 -13.08 3.27
CA GLY A 107 -0.70 -12.30 4.46
C GLY A 107 -0.98 -13.03 5.77
N ASP A 108 -2.16 -13.66 5.88
CA ASP A 108 -2.55 -14.42 7.07
C ASP A 108 -1.72 -15.69 7.24
N ARG A 109 -1.11 -16.19 6.15
CA ARG A 109 -0.19 -17.32 6.19
C ARG A 109 1.16 -16.86 6.73
N ILE A 110 1.77 -15.81 6.15
CA ILE A 110 3.04 -15.28 6.64
C ILE A 110 2.94 -14.89 8.11
N ARG A 111 1.88 -14.17 8.50
CA ARG A 111 1.67 -13.76 9.90
C ARG A 111 1.48 -14.95 10.84
N ARG A 112 0.93 -16.06 10.36
CA ARG A 112 0.84 -17.31 11.15
C ARG A 112 2.16 -18.06 11.21
N THR A 113 2.89 -18.16 10.11
CA THR A 113 4.12 -18.95 10.03
C THR A 113 5.26 -18.27 10.76
N MET A 114 5.44 -16.97 10.56
CA MET A 114 6.51 -16.23 11.23
C MET A 114 6.11 -15.74 12.62
N GLY A 115 4.83 -15.86 12.99
CA GLY A 115 4.28 -15.28 14.21
C GLY A 115 3.86 -13.83 14.02
N ALA A 116 2.94 -13.37 14.87
CA ALA A 116 2.35 -12.03 14.75
C ALA A 116 3.39 -10.89 14.83
N ASN A 117 4.57 -11.19 15.39
CA ASN A 117 5.64 -10.24 15.69
C ASN A 117 6.85 -10.39 14.77
N ALA A 118 6.84 -11.31 13.80
CA ALA A 118 7.98 -11.39 12.91
C ALA A 118 8.01 -10.23 11.94
N GLU A 119 9.19 -9.63 11.89
CA GLU A 119 9.46 -8.48 11.08
C GLU A 119 9.79 -8.90 9.65
N PRO A 120 9.49 -8.04 8.67
CA PRO A 120 9.92 -8.29 7.30
C PRO A 120 11.45 -8.25 7.24
N PRO A 121 12.08 -9.12 6.43
CA PRO A 121 13.54 -9.16 6.33
C PRO A 121 14.17 -7.84 5.86
N MET A 122 13.41 -7.02 5.14
CA MET A 122 13.88 -5.69 4.72
C MET A 122 14.06 -4.74 5.91
N VAL A 123 13.22 -4.85 6.94
CA VAL A 123 13.28 -3.97 8.12
C VAL A 123 14.57 -4.24 8.88
N THR A 124 14.84 -5.51 9.20
CA THR A 124 16.06 -5.92 9.92
C THR A 124 17.33 -5.60 9.12
N PHE A 125 17.27 -5.71 7.79
CA PHE A 125 18.37 -5.32 6.92
C PHE A 125 18.64 -3.80 6.95
N LEU A 126 17.60 -2.96 6.89
CA LEU A 126 17.77 -1.51 6.95
C LEU A 126 18.27 -1.06 8.32
N GLU A 127 17.80 -1.67 9.41
CA GLU A 127 18.33 -1.47 10.76
C GLU A 127 19.84 -1.76 10.80
N SER A 128 20.23 -2.98 10.43
CA SER A 128 21.66 -3.38 10.43
C SER A 128 22.50 -2.45 9.55
N SER A 129 21.99 -2.10 8.37
CA SER A 129 22.70 -1.20 7.44
C SER A 129 22.88 0.20 8.03
N SER A 130 21.90 0.70 8.80
CA SER A 130 21.98 2.03 9.42
C SER A 130 23.03 2.13 10.53
N GLU A 131 23.35 1.00 11.18
CA GLU A 131 24.41 0.86 12.19
C GLU A 131 25.81 0.76 11.58
N ILE A 132 25.91 0.16 10.39
CA ILE A 132 27.18 -0.06 9.69
C ILE A 132 27.59 1.18 8.88
N LEU A 133 26.62 1.88 8.30
CA LEU A 133 26.84 2.95 7.33
C LEU A 133 26.62 4.33 7.95
N ASP A 134 27.45 5.29 7.54
CA ASP A 134 27.14 6.70 7.76
C ASP A 134 25.92 7.13 6.91
N ALA A 135 25.43 8.36 7.11
CA ALA A 135 24.23 8.81 6.42
C ALA A 135 24.36 8.91 4.89
N ASP A 136 25.51 9.31 4.36
CA ASP A 136 25.75 9.43 2.91
C ASP A 136 25.81 8.04 2.24
N GLN A 137 26.51 7.11 2.88
CA GLN A 137 26.57 5.71 2.46
C GLN A 137 25.19 5.05 2.54
N PHE A 138 24.47 5.26 3.64
CA PHE A 138 23.12 4.73 3.83
C PHE A 138 22.14 5.29 2.78
N GLN A 139 22.25 6.57 2.45
CA GLN A 139 21.48 7.19 1.36
C GLN A 139 21.77 6.51 0.03
N THR A 140 23.05 6.34 -0.32
CA THR A 140 23.47 5.67 -1.55
C THR A 140 22.93 4.25 -1.63
N LEU A 141 22.94 3.51 -0.51
CA LEU A 141 22.33 2.18 -0.44
C LEU A 141 20.81 2.25 -0.70
N CYS A 142 20.11 3.21 -0.09
CA CYS A 142 18.67 3.34 -0.27
C CYS A 142 18.29 3.66 -1.72
N GLU A 143 18.99 4.61 -2.34
CA GLU A 143 18.82 4.96 -3.76
C GLU A 143 19.06 3.72 -4.65
N TYR A 144 20.13 2.97 -4.39
CA TYR A 144 20.42 1.72 -5.08
C TYR A 144 19.27 0.71 -4.95
N LEU A 145 18.73 0.52 -3.73
CA LEU A 145 17.62 -0.40 -3.48
C LEU A 145 16.32 0.04 -4.17
N VAL A 146 16.07 1.36 -4.29
CA VAL A 146 14.93 1.91 -5.03
C VAL A 146 15.10 1.64 -6.52
N SER A 147 16.28 1.94 -7.10
CA SER A 147 16.57 1.75 -8.53
C SER A 147 16.60 0.27 -8.95
N ASN A 148 17.09 -0.62 -8.07
CA ASN A 148 17.16 -2.06 -8.33
C ASN A 148 15.91 -2.80 -7.84
N ARG A 149 14.90 -2.08 -7.34
CA ARG A 149 13.61 -2.68 -7.07
C ARG A 149 13.14 -3.23 -8.43
N PRO A 150 12.91 -4.55 -8.56
CA PRO A 150 12.39 -5.08 -9.81
C PRO A 150 11.17 -4.25 -10.13
N GLU A 151 11.18 -3.59 -11.30
CA GLU A 151 10.13 -2.68 -11.70
C GLU A 151 8.84 -3.40 -11.37
N ARG A 152 8.10 -2.86 -10.39
CA ARG A 152 6.98 -3.62 -9.87
C ARG A 152 6.04 -3.94 -11.04
N GLY A 153 6.07 -3.25 -12.19
CA GLY A 153 5.27 -3.52 -13.41
C GLY A 153 5.75 -4.62 -14.37
N GLN A 154 7.01 -4.64 -14.82
CA GLN A 154 7.38 -5.39 -16.05
C GLN A 154 7.46 -6.92 -15.89
N GLY A 155 7.99 -7.44 -14.77
CA GLY A 155 8.15 -8.89 -14.60
C GLY A 155 6.88 -9.64 -14.14
N GLY A 156 5.79 -8.93 -13.89
CA GLY A 156 4.56 -9.47 -13.28
C GLY A 156 3.28 -9.15 -14.06
N GLU A 157 3.40 -8.70 -15.30
CA GLU A 157 2.27 -8.38 -16.16
C GLU A 157 1.31 -9.59 -16.25
N GLY A 158 1.84 -10.79 -16.47
CA GLY A 158 1.05 -12.02 -16.54
C GLY A 158 0.24 -12.36 -15.27
N ILE A 159 0.85 -12.28 -14.07
CA ILE A 159 0.17 -12.66 -12.82
C ILE A 159 -0.83 -11.57 -12.37
N ARG A 160 -0.57 -10.30 -12.72
CA ARG A 160 -1.43 -9.18 -12.33
C ARG A 160 -2.65 -9.02 -13.22
N HIS A 161 -2.54 -9.36 -14.52
CA HIS A 161 -3.72 -9.45 -15.38
C HIS A 161 -4.70 -10.48 -14.83
N GLU A 162 -4.24 -11.63 -14.34
CA GLU A 162 -5.15 -12.62 -13.76
C GLU A 162 -5.82 -12.14 -12.46
N GLY A 163 -5.08 -11.45 -11.58
CA GLY A 163 -5.66 -10.94 -10.32
C GLY A 163 -6.74 -9.89 -10.55
N ARG A 164 -6.48 -8.93 -11.44
CA ARG A 164 -7.46 -7.88 -11.79
C ARG A 164 -8.63 -8.41 -12.60
N GLY A 165 -8.34 -9.27 -13.59
CA GLY A 165 -9.34 -9.95 -14.39
C GLY A 165 -10.29 -10.76 -13.51
N ARG A 166 -9.76 -11.44 -12.48
CA ARG A 166 -10.59 -12.13 -11.48
C ARG A 166 -11.47 -11.19 -10.68
N MET A 167 -10.94 -10.08 -10.16
CA MET A 167 -11.74 -9.13 -9.38
C MET A 167 -12.86 -8.50 -10.23
N MET A 168 -12.53 -8.03 -11.44
CA MET A 168 -13.53 -7.48 -12.36
C MET A 168 -14.49 -8.55 -12.86
N GLY A 169 -14.04 -9.79 -13.06
CA GLY A 169 -14.89 -10.92 -13.42
C GLY A 169 -15.89 -11.26 -12.32
N HIS A 170 -15.46 -11.25 -11.06
CA HIS A 170 -16.37 -11.42 -9.92
C HIS A 170 -17.39 -10.28 -9.85
N LEU A 171 -16.95 -9.02 -9.98
CA LEU A 171 -17.85 -7.87 -9.97
C LEU A 171 -18.84 -7.91 -11.16
N ALA A 172 -18.35 -8.26 -12.35
CA ALA A 172 -19.16 -8.40 -13.55
C ALA A 172 -20.22 -9.50 -13.38
N SER A 173 -19.83 -10.64 -12.80
CA SER A 173 -20.76 -11.72 -12.47
C SER A 173 -21.79 -11.31 -11.43
N GLU A 174 -21.39 -10.57 -10.39
CA GLU A 174 -22.30 -10.08 -9.35
C GLU A 174 -23.30 -9.06 -9.92
N LEU A 175 -22.87 -8.19 -10.83
CA LEU A 175 -23.70 -7.14 -11.43
C LEU A 175 -24.44 -7.58 -12.71
N GLY A 176 -24.12 -8.77 -13.24
CA GLY A 176 -24.65 -9.23 -14.53
C GLY A 176 -24.27 -8.30 -15.69
N LEU A 177 -23.01 -7.86 -15.73
CA LEU A 177 -22.52 -6.96 -16.80
C LEU A 177 -22.33 -7.73 -18.11
N SER A 178 -22.61 -7.07 -19.23
CA SER A 178 -22.19 -7.56 -20.55
C SER A 178 -20.69 -7.35 -20.77
N ASP A 179 -20.08 -8.09 -21.70
CA ASP A 179 -18.66 -7.93 -22.05
C ASP A 179 -18.31 -6.49 -22.47
N GLN A 180 -19.24 -5.82 -23.17
CA GLN A 180 -19.09 -4.42 -23.55
C GLN A 180 -19.09 -3.49 -22.33
N GLN A 181 -20.00 -3.70 -21.36
CA GLN A 181 -20.02 -2.93 -20.11
C GLN A 181 -18.75 -3.17 -19.29
N VAL A 182 -18.26 -4.42 -19.24
CA VAL A 182 -17.01 -4.75 -18.55
C VAL A 182 -15.83 -4.02 -19.16
N SER A 183 -15.67 -4.05 -20.49
CA SER A 183 -14.60 -3.32 -21.20
C SER A 183 -14.69 -1.83 -20.93
N ALA A 184 -15.87 -1.22 -21.11
CA ALA A 184 -16.08 0.20 -20.87
C ALA A 184 -15.78 0.61 -19.42
N MET A 185 -16.18 -0.20 -18.44
CA MET A 185 -15.83 0.03 -17.04
C MET A 185 -14.33 -0.08 -16.80
N GLN A 186 -13.62 -1.05 -17.41
CA GLN A 186 -12.17 -1.18 -17.24
C GLN A 186 -11.43 0.06 -17.75
N ASP A 187 -11.80 0.55 -18.93
CA ASP A 187 -11.20 1.75 -19.53
C ASP A 187 -11.49 2.99 -18.70
N LEU A 188 -12.74 3.17 -18.26
CA LEU A 188 -13.14 4.26 -17.37
C LEU A 188 -12.33 4.26 -16.06
N MET A 189 -12.22 3.11 -15.40
CA MET A 189 -11.52 2.96 -14.13
C MET A 189 -10.01 3.18 -14.27
N LYS A 190 -9.43 2.78 -15.41
CA LYS A 190 -8.02 3.01 -15.75
C LYS A 190 -7.75 4.51 -15.94
N SER A 191 -8.54 5.17 -16.79
CA SER A 191 -8.43 6.61 -17.07
C SER A 191 -8.56 7.44 -15.80
N TYR A 192 -9.61 7.18 -15.00
CA TYR A 192 -9.81 7.83 -13.71
C TYR A 192 -8.62 7.61 -12.76
N GLY A 193 -8.13 6.37 -12.67
CA GLY A 193 -6.99 6.04 -11.81
C GLY A 193 -5.70 6.77 -12.20
N GLU A 194 -5.50 7.01 -13.49
CA GLU A 194 -4.37 7.81 -14.00
C GLU A 194 -4.54 9.29 -13.64
N GLN A 195 -5.70 9.89 -13.89
CA GLN A 195 -6.00 11.28 -13.53
C GLN A 195 -5.85 11.52 -12.03
N PHE A 196 -6.40 10.63 -11.20
CA PHE A 196 -6.29 10.75 -9.76
C PHE A 196 -4.85 10.57 -9.27
N ARG A 197 -4.05 9.71 -9.91
CA ARG A 197 -2.63 9.58 -9.56
C ARG A 197 -1.88 10.87 -9.88
N THR A 198 -2.08 11.44 -11.06
CA THR A 198 -1.45 12.71 -11.43
C THR A 198 -1.82 13.80 -10.44
N LEU A 199 -3.09 13.91 -10.04
CA LEU A 199 -3.51 14.83 -8.99
C LEU A 199 -2.77 14.60 -7.66
N MET A 200 -2.64 13.35 -7.23
CA MET A 200 -1.92 13.01 -6.00
C MET A 200 -0.44 13.38 -6.07
N GLU A 201 0.21 13.13 -7.20
CA GLU A 201 1.61 13.52 -7.45
C GLU A 201 1.74 15.05 -7.39
N SER A 202 0.81 15.78 -8.01
CA SER A 202 0.76 17.24 -7.98
C SER A 202 0.49 17.85 -6.60
N VAL A 203 -0.13 17.12 -5.68
CA VAL A 203 -0.28 17.60 -4.30
C VAL A 203 0.96 17.26 -3.47
N LEU A 204 1.61 16.13 -3.75
CA LEU A 204 2.83 15.73 -3.07
C LEU A 204 4.04 16.59 -3.47
N ASP A 205 4.12 17.05 -4.72
CA ASP A 205 5.16 17.95 -5.21
C ASP A 205 4.89 19.43 -4.83
N GLY A 206 3.70 19.74 -4.31
CA GLY A 206 3.29 21.09 -3.92
C GLY A 206 2.86 21.99 -5.08
N THR A 207 2.70 21.47 -6.30
CA THR A 207 2.20 22.23 -7.46
C THR A 207 0.70 22.53 -7.34
N VAL A 208 -0.04 21.70 -6.61
CA VAL A 208 -1.45 21.87 -6.26
C VAL A 208 -1.56 21.94 -4.73
N SER A 209 -2.24 22.96 -4.23
CA SER A 209 -2.50 23.07 -2.79
C SER A 209 -3.36 21.89 -2.32
N ALA A 210 -3.26 21.50 -1.05
CA ALA A 210 -4.05 20.38 -0.57
C ALA A 210 -5.57 20.66 -0.61
N GLU A 211 -5.98 21.92 -0.44
CA GLU A 211 -7.37 22.37 -0.56
C GLU A 211 -7.89 22.26 -2.00
N ASP A 212 -7.10 22.73 -2.97
CA ASP A 212 -7.42 22.59 -4.40
C ASP A 212 -7.43 21.12 -4.81
N GLY A 213 -6.53 20.32 -4.23
CA GLY A 213 -6.47 18.87 -4.41
C GLY A 213 -7.77 18.18 -3.97
N VAL A 214 -8.33 18.58 -2.84
CA VAL A 214 -9.64 18.09 -2.35
C VAL A 214 -10.77 18.47 -3.31
N ALA A 215 -10.78 19.71 -3.82
CA ALA A 215 -11.79 20.16 -4.78
C ALA A 215 -11.73 19.37 -6.10
N GLN A 216 -10.53 19.22 -6.68
CA GLN A 216 -10.31 18.46 -7.92
C GLN A 216 -10.63 16.98 -7.73
N ALA A 217 -10.27 16.39 -6.59
CA ALA A 217 -10.59 15.01 -6.25
C ALA A 217 -12.11 14.77 -6.17
N THR A 218 -12.86 15.74 -5.65
CA THR A 218 -14.33 15.71 -5.59
C THR A 218 -14.93 15.76 -6.99
N GLN A 219 -14.46 16.70 -7.83
CA GLN A 219 -14.91 16.81 -9.21
C GLN A 219 -14.64 15.54 -10.03
N LEU A 220 -13.45 14.94 -9.88
CA LEU A 220 -13.11 13.67 -10.51
C LEU A 220 -14.09 12.57 -10.08
N ALA A 221 -14.42 12.48 -8.79
CA ALA A 221 -15.34 11.48 -8.27
C ALA A 221 -16.77 11.65 -8.83
N GLU A 222 -17.23 12.89 -8.98
CA GLU A 222 -18.53 13.20 -9.60
C GLU A 222 -18.56 12.88 -11.09
N SER A 223 -17.50 13.21 -11.85
CA SER A 223 -17.37 12.85 -13.27
C SER A 223 -17.46 11.34 -13.46
N LEU A 224 -16.69 10.60 -12.66
CA LEU A 224 -16.72 9.14 -12.67
C LEU A 224 -18.12 8.60 -12.42
N LYS A 225 -18.89 9.21 -11.49
CA LYS A 225 -20.30 8.83 -11.27
C LYS A 225 -21.13 8.93 -12.53
N GLY A 226 -21.06 10.10 -13.17
CA GLY A 226 -21.83 10.41 -14.36
C GLY A 226 -21.53 9.43 -15.48
N GLU A 227 -20.23 9.15 -15.69
CA GLU A 227 -19.77 8.21 -16.72
C GLU A 227 -20.18 6.77 -16.40
N MET A 228 -20.09 6.32 -15.14
CA MET A 228 -20.59 4.99 -14.74
C MET A 228 -22.09 4.84 -14.92
N ALA A 229 -22.87 5.89 -14.61
CA ALA A 229 -24.33 5.89 -14.82
C ALA A 229 -24.71 5.81 -16.31
N GLY A 230 -23.80 6.18 -17.23
CA GLY A 230 -23.96 5.97 -18.66
C GLY A 230 -23.65 4.54 -19.13
N ILE A 231 -22.86 3.78 -18.37
CA ILE A 231 -22.48 2.39 -18.70
C ILE A 231 -23.45 1.39 -18.04
N LEU A 232 -23.88 1.66 -16.81
CA LEU A 232 -24.68 0.76 -15.99
C LEU A 232 -26.17 1.11 -16.04
N THR A 233 -27.04 0.10 -15.92
CA THR A 233 -28.45 0.36 -15.63
C THR A 233 -28.63 0.94 -14.22
N PRO A 234 -29.74 1.62 -13.92
CA PRO A 234 -29.99 2.13 -12.56
C PRO A 234 -29.88 1.05 -11.47
N ASP A 235 -30.40 -0.16 -11.74
CA ASP A 235 -30.33 -1.29 -10.80
C ASP A 235 -28.89 -1.80 -10.62
N GLN A 236 -28.11 -1.88 -11.70
CA GLN A 236 -26.70 -2.26 -11.65
C GLN A 236 -25.87 -1.23 -10.88
N LEU A 237 -26.14 0.06 -11.09
CA LEU A 237 -25.47 1.15 -10.38
C LEU A 237 -25.77 1.09 -8.88
N ALA A 238 -27.04 0.91 -8.49
CA ALA A 238 -27.42 0.78 -7.09
C ALA A 238 -26.73 -0.42 -6.41
N LYS A 239 -26.70 -1.58 -7.07
CA LYS A 239 -26.00 -2.77 -6.56
C LYS A 239 -24.49 -2.56 -6.47
N TRP A 240 -23.90 -1.86 -7.43
CA TRP A 240 -22.49 -1.50 -7.39
C TRP A 240 -22.17 -0.58 -6.20
N GLU A 241 -23.02 0.41 -5.92
CA GLU A 241 -22.88 1.30 -4.75
C GLU A 241 -22.96 0.52 -3.42
N GLU A 242 -23.86 -0.46 -3.32
CA GLU A 242 -23.96 -1.35 -2.14
C GLU A 242 -22.70 -2.21 -1.94
N LEU A 243 -22.30 -2.98 -2.97
CA LEU A 243 -21.11 -3.84 -2.91
C LEU A 243 -19.83 -3.06 -2.60
N LYS A 244 -19.79 -1.82 -3.06
CA LYS A 244 -18.71 -0.88 -2.78
C LYS A 244 -18.72 -0.45 -1.32
N GLN A 245 -19.85 -0.02 -0.78
CA GLN A 245 -19.97 0.40 0.61
C GLN A 245 -19.59 -0.74 1.56
N ASP A 246 -20.06 -1.97 1.30
CA ASP A 246 -19.70 -3.15 2.09
C ASP A 246 -18.17 -3.38 2.14
N ARG A 247 -17.48 -3.19 1.01
CA ARG A 247 -16.02 -3.32 0.95
C ARG A 247 -15.31 -2.19 1.69
N ILE A 248 -15.85 -0.98 1.62
CA ILE A 248 -15.35 0.20 2.34
C ILE A 248 -15.46 -0.05 3.85
N ASP A 249 -16.63 -0.46 4.33
CA ASP A 249 -16.90 -0.74 5.74
C ASP A 249 -15.95 -1.80 6.28
N GLN A 250 -15.85 -2.95 5.60
CA GLN A 250 -14.90 -4.01 5.99
C GLN A 250 -13.44 -3.55 5.97
N GLY A 251 -13.08 -2.65 5.06
CA GLY A 251 -11.75 -2.07 4.97
C GLY A 251 -11.46 -1.13 6.14
N ILE A 252 -12.43 -0.30 6.51
CA ILE A 252 -12.34 0.66 7.62
C ILE A 252 -12.29 -0.06 8.95
N ASP A 253 -13.17 -1.02 9.19
CA ASP A 253 -13.20 -1.78 10.44
C ASP A 253 -11.83 -2.43 10.72
N ARG A 254 -11.25 -3.08 9.70
CA ARG A 254 -9.90 -3.66 9.80
C ARG A 254 -8.82 -2.60 10.06
N ARG A 255 -8.92 -1.43 9.43
CA ARG A 255 -7.94 -0.35 9.63
C ARG A 255 -8.02 0.19 11.05
N LEU A 256 -9.23 0.46 11.55
CA LEU A 256 -9.46 0.92 12.90
C LEU A 256 -8.96 -0.10 13.94
N GLU A 257 -9.28 -1.38 13.75
CA GLU A 257 -8.84 -2.46 14.62
C GLU A 257 -7.30 -2.55 14.73
N ASN A 258 -6.58 -2.25 13.65
CA ASN A 258 -5.12 -2.39 13.60
C ASN A 258 -4.37 -1.05 13.67
N LEU A 259 -5.06 0.09 13.81
CA LEU A 259 -4.45 1.41 13.64
C LEU A 259 -3.35 1.66 14.69
N ASP A 260 -3.67 1.43 15.95
CA ASP A 260 -2.74 1.59 17.08
C ASP A 260 -1.49 0.72 16.89
N THR A 261 -1.69 -0.60 16.70
CA THR A 261 -0.59 -1.55 16.48
C THR A 261 0.28 -1.19 15.28
N GLN A 262 -0.30 -0.66 14.19
CA GLN A 262 0.47 -0.21 13.03
C GLN A 262 1.34 1.00 13.35
N LEU A 263 0.83 1.96 14.12
CA LEU A 263 1.57 3.16 14.51
C LEU A 263 2.68 2.83 15.52
N THR A 264 2.44 1.93 16.48
CA THR A 264 3.49 1.45 17.40
C THR A 264 4.62 0.75 16.64
N ARG A 265 4.30 -0.17 15.73
CA ARG A 265 5.32 -0.84 14.89
C ARG A 265 6.12 0.14 14.05
N ARG A 266 5.47 1.20 13.54
CA ARG A 266 6.16 2.28 12.83
C ARG A 266 7.10 3.05 13.75
N ALA A 267 6.71 3.32 14.99
CA ALA A 267 7.57 3.99 15.98
C ALA A 267 8.79 3.12 16.34
N GLU A 268 8.59 1.82 16.57
CA GLU A 268 9.65 0.84 16.82
C GLU A 268 10.62 0.72 15.64
N PHE A 269 10.08 0.69 14.41
CA PHE A 269 10.87 0.70 13.19
C PHE A 269 11.75 1.96 13.10
N LEU A 270 11.15 3.15 13.25
CA LEU A 270 11.90 4.41 13.18
C LEU A 270 12.95 4.51 14.29
N THR A 271 12.63 4.03 15.49
CA THR A 271 13.56 4.00 16.63
C THR A 271 14.85 3.26 16.29
N ARG A 272 14.72 2.05 15.72
CA ARG A 272 15.87 1.20 15.40
C ARG A 272 16.67 1.75 14.24
N VAL A 273 16.02 2.07 13.12
CA VAL A 273 16.74 2.48 11.90
C VAL A 273 17.35 3.89 12.01
N LEU A 274 16.77 4.78 12.81
CA LEU A 274 17.33 6.11 13.04
C LEU A 274 18.20 6.18 14.31
N GLN A 275 18.35 5.06 15.02
CA GLN A 275 19.06 4.97 16.31
C GLN A 275 18.66 6.11 17.25
N LEU A 276 17.34 6.24 17.45
CA LEU A 276 16.78 7.30 18.28
C LEU A 276 17.17 7.08 19.74
N SER A 277 17.45 8.18 20.46
CA SER A 277 17.54 8.14 21.92
C SER A 277 16.18 7.80 22.56
N ASP A 278 16.16 7.29 23.78
CA ASP A 278 14.92 6.97 24.52
C ASP A 278 13.91 8.14 24.53
N ALA A 279 14.43 9.37 24.66
CA ALA A 279 13.62 10.59 24.63
C ALA A 279 13.02 10.84 23.25
N GLN A 280 13.83 10.75 22.18
CA GLN A 280 13.35 10.90 20.80
C GLN A 280 12.37 9.79 20.42
N SER A 281 12.63 8.53 20.77
CA SER A 281 11.72 7.40 20.55
C SER A 281 10.36 7.63 21.18
N SER A 282 10.35 8.05 22.45
CA SER A 282 9.11 8.39 23.17
C SER A 282 8.35 9.53 22.48
N GLN A 283 9.05 10.55 21.97
CA GLN A 283 8.43 11.65 21.23
C GLN A 283 7.87 11.22 19.87
N VAL A 284 8.59 10.40 19.11
CA VAL A 284 8.12 9.86 17.82
C VAL A 284 6.85 9.03 18.01
N GLU A 285 6.81 8.16 19.03
CA GLU A 285 5.62 7.39 19.36
C GLU A 285 4.43 8.30 19.70
N GLN A 286 4.65 9.32 20.56
CA GLN A 286 3.61 10.29 20.90
C GLN A 286 3.07 11.05 19.69
N ILE A 287 3.95 11.51 18.79
CA ILE A 287 3.56 12.20 17.54
C ILE A 287 2.66 11.30 16.69
N LEU A 288 3.04 10.02 16.53
CA LEU A 288 2.27 9.06 15.74
C LEU A 288 0.91 8.77 16.37
N LEU A 289 0.87 8.46 17.68
CA LEU A 289 -0.38 8.16 18.40
C LEU A 289 -1.32 9.37 18.48
N ALA A 290 -0.78 10.59 18.57
CA ALA A 290 -1.58 11.82 18.54
C ALA A 290 -2.37 12.00 17.24
N SER A 291 -1.98 11.31 16.15
CA SER A 291 -2.70 11.35 14.88
C SER A 291 -3.94 10.45 14.81
N ILE A 292 -4.11 9.52 15.76
CA ILE A 292 -5.22 8.54 15.77
C ILE A 292 -6.59 9.22 15.65
N PRO A 293 -6.95 10.23 16.48
CA PRO A 293 -8.29 10.84 16.42
C PRO A 293 -8.61 11.49 15.06
N ALA A 294 -7.61 12.04 14.39
CA ALA A 294 -7.78 12.63 13.06
C ALA A 294 -8.03 11.55 11.99
N ARG A 295 -7.30 10.43 12.05
CA ARG A 295 -7.48 9.28 11.16
C ARG A 295 -8.83 8.60 11.39
N GLU A 296 -9.23 8.40 12.64
CA GLU A 296 -10.54 7.84 13.00
C GLU A 296 -11.68 8.71 12.45
N ARG A 297 -11.58 10.03 12.57
CA ARG A 297 -12.57 10.96 12.00
C ARG A 297 -12.67 10.82 10.49
N ILE A 298 -11.55 10.69 9.78
CA ILE A 298 -11.54 10.49 8.33
C ILE A 298 -12.19 9.15 7.97
N LEU A 299 -11.78 8.07 8.63
CA LEU A 299 -12.27 6.72 8.35
C LEU A 299 -13.77 6.59 8.66
N THR A 300 -14.21 7.04 9.83
CA THR A 300 -15.65 7.04 10.19
C THR A 300 -16.46 7.97 9.30
N GLY A 301 -15.89 9.10 8.87
CA GLY A 301 -16.49 9.99 7.89
C GLY A 301 -16.66 9.35 6.52
N VAL A 302 -15.74 8.48 6.10
CA VAL A 302 -15.94 7.66 4.90
C VAL A 302 -17.03 6.63 5.12
N GLN A 303 -17.00 5.92 6.25
CA GLN A 303 -17.96 4.86 6.56
C GLN A 303 -19.41 5.36 6.56
N ASN A 304 -19.64 6.56 7.08
CA ASN A 304 -20.98 7.16 7.13
C ASN A 304 -21.34 8.01 5.90
N GLY A 305 -20.46 8.06 4.89
CA GLY A 305 -20.67 8.81 3.65
C GLY A 305 -20.52 10.33 3.77
N THR A 306 -20.06 10.87 4.91
CA THR A 306 -19.83 12.32 5.07
C THR A 306 -18.55 12.80 4.41
N ILE A 307 -17.58 11.90 4.16
CA ILE A 307 -16.32 12.20 3.49
C ILE A 307 -16.19 11.29 2.25
N PRO A 308 -16.09 11.85 1.04
CA PRO A 308 -15.74 11.07 -0.15
C PRO A 308 -14.38 10.39 0.03
N PRO A 309 -14.19 9.12 -0.35
CA PRO A 309 -12.95 8.41 -0.05
C PRO A 309 -11.72 8.99 -0.75
N GLN A 310 -11.89 9.68 -1.87
CA GLN A 310 -10.85 10.48 -2.51
C GLN A 310 -10.37 11.63 -1.61
N VAL A 311 -11.32 12.36 -1.03
CA VAL A 311 -11.03 13.43 -0.07
C VAL A 311 -10.34 12.85 1.17
N ALA A 312 -10.78 11.68 1.64
CA ALA A 312 -10.11 10.98 2.75
C ALA A 312 -8.65 10.62 2.44
N ILE A 313 -8.32 10.26 1.18
CA ILE A 313 -6.93 10.04 0.75
C ILE A 313 -6.13 11.35 0.90
N MET A 314 -6.66 12.49 0.43
CA MET A 314 -6.01 13.79 0.52
C MET A 314 -5.79 14.23 1.97
N MET A 315 -6.82 14.11 2.81
CA MET A 315 -6.72 14.43 4.24
C MET A 315 -5.71 13.51 4.94
N GLY A 316 -5.64 12.24 4.54
CA GLY A 316 -4.62 11.31 5.01
C GLY A 316 -3.20 11.76 4.67
N LEU A 317 -2.96 12.24 3.45
CA LEU A 317 -1.66 12.79 3.06
C LEU A 317 -1.26 13.99 3.92
N GLN A 318 -2.19 14.90 4.20
CA GLN A 318 -1.93 16.06 5.06
C GLN A 318 -1.50 15.62 6.47
N ILE A 319 -2.17 14.62 7.05
CA ILE A 319 -1.77 14.04 8.34
C ILE A 319 -0.35 13.49 8.28
N GLU A 320 0.01 12.75 7.22
CA GLU A 320 1.37 12.21 7.07
C GLU A 320 2.43 13.30 6.92
N GLN A 321 2.14 14.36 6.15
CA GLN A 321 3.05 15.49 6.01
C GLN A 321 3.29 16.21 7.34
N GLN A 322 2.23 16.41 8.13
CA GLN A 322 2.35 17.02 9.46
C GLN A 322 3.17 16.13 10.40
N ILE A 323 2.89 14.83 10.46
CA ILE A 323 3.66 13.86 11.25
C ILE A 323 5.14 13.89 10.86
N LEU A 324 5.46 13.87 9.57
CA LEU A 324 6.85 13.93 9.11
C LEU A 324 7.53 15.24 9.49
N THR A 325 6.82 16.36 9.42
CA THR A 325 7.32 17.66 9.86
C THR A 325 7.63 17.65 11.36
N ASP A 326 6.70 17.14 12.18
CA ASP A 326 6.85 17.07 13.63
C ASP A 326 7.98 16.12 14.04
N ILE A 327 8.12 14.97 13.36
CA ILE A 327 9.24 14.04 13.58
C ILE A 327 10.56 14.71 13.21
N LYS A 328 10.68 15.34 12.04
CA LYS A 328 11.94 16.00 11.64
C LYS A 328 12.39 17.07 12.64
N ALA A 329 11.46 17.76 13.29
CA ALA A 329 11.77 18.81 14.26
C ALA A 329 12.49 18.30 15.52
N ILE A 330 12.47 16.99 15.81
CA ILE A 330 13.14 16.38 16.97
C ILE A 330 14.36 15.52 16.59
N LEU A 331 14.68 15.43 15.29
CA LEU A 331 15.81 14.63 14.77
C LEU A 331 17.05 15.49 14.57
N THR A 332 18.22 14.84 14.57
CA THR A 332 19.48 15.45 14.11
C THR A 332 19.53 15.49 12.58
N ASP A 333 20.41 16.31 12.00
CA ASP A 333 20.58 16.41 10.55
C ASP A 333 20.90 15.04 9.91
N GLU A 334 21.75 14.24 10.56
CA GLU A 334 22.09 12.88 10.12
C GLU A 334 20.85 11.96 10.11
N GLN A 335 20.03 12.02 11.16
CA GLN A 335 18.79 11.23 11.25
C GLN A 335 17.77 11.69 10.21
N ILE A 336 17.67 12.99 9.93
CA ILE A 336 16.81 13.54 8.87
C ILE A 336 17.26 12.99 7.51
N GLN A 337 18.56 12.95 7.23
CA GLN A 337 19.09 12.40 5.98
C GLN A 337 18.75 10.91 5.83
N LYS A 338 18.94 10.10 6.88
CA LYS A 338 18.55 8.67 6.88
C LYS A 338 17.03 8.50 6.68
N LEU A 339 16.21 9.33 7.33
CA LEU A 339 14.74 9.31 7.17
C LEU A 339 14.32 9.62 5.72
N GLU A 340 14.91 10.64 5.11
CA GLU A 340 14.64 11.02 3.72
C GLU A 340 15.07 9.95 2.73
N ALA A 341 16.21 9.31 2.95
CA ALA A 341 16.70 8.22 2.11
C ALA A 341 15.73 7.02 2.07
N MET A 342 15.06 6.73 3.20
CA MET A 342 14.16 5.58 3.30
C MET A 342 12.74 5.83 2.78
N LYS A 343 12.35 7.09 2.53
CA LYS A 343 10.95 7.43 2.24
C LYS A 343 10.36 6.65 1.06
N ASP A 344 11.19 6.31 0.08
CA ASP A 344 10.80 5.59 -1.14
C ASP A 344 10.87 4.06 -1.00
N LEU A 345 11.60 3.57 0.01
CA LEU A 345 11.71 2.16 0.35
C LEU A 345 10.55 1.70 1.22
N ILE A 346 10.21 2.49 2.23
CA ILE A 346 9.09 2.23 3.12
C ILE A 346 7.82 2.44 2.30
N PRO A 347 6.97 1.41 2.14
CA PRO A 347 5.67 1.63 1.52
C PRO A 347 4.92 2.65 2.38
N HIS A 348 4.73 3.88 1.89
CA HIS A 348 4.13 4.96 2.68
C HIS A 348 2.89 4.43 3.42
N GLY A 349 2.91 4.54 4.75
CA GLY A 349 1.94 3.93 5.67
C GLY A 349 0.47 4.34 5.44
N MET A 350 0.21 5.23 4.49
CA MET A 350 -1.12 5.52 3.97
C MET A 350 -1.11 5.79 2.45
N LYS A 351 -0.61 4.87 1.62
CA LYS A 351 -1.17 4.77 0.25
C LYS A 351 -2.62 4.27 0.36
N MET A 352 -3.50 5.17 0.79
CA MET A 352 -4.96 5.05 0.72
C MET A 352 -5.40 5.02 -0.75
N ALA A 353 -4.57 5.52 -1.66
CA ALA A 353 -4.70 5.29 -3.08
C ALA A 353 -4.37 3.82 -3.40
N GLY A 354 -5.40 3.03 -3.70
CA GLY A 354 -5.28 1.64 -4.10
C GLY A 354 -4.12 1.41 -5.07
N ARG A 355 -3.05 0.78 -4.59
CA ARG A 355 -2.53 -0.36 -5.32
C ARG A 355 -3.34 -1.53 -4.80
N GLY A 356 -4.27 -2.01 -5.63
CA GLY A 356 -4.94 -3.30 -5.42
C GLY A 356 -3.91 -4.37 -5.07
N HIS A 357 -3.70 -4.56 -3.78
CA HIS A 357 -3.03 -5.66 -3.15
C HIS A 357 -4.04 -6.06 -2.07
N GLY A 358 -4.91 -6.99 -2.43
CA GLY A 358 -5.55 -7.84 -1.44
C GLY A 358 -4.49 -8.67 -0.74
N PHE A 359 -3.61 -8.03 0.03
CA PHE A 359 -2.49 -8.63 0.70
C PHE A 359 -2.25 -7.79 1.96
N GLY A 360 -2.65 -8.34 3.10
CA GLY A 360 -2.02 -8.03 4.39
C GLY A 360 -0.57 -8.50 4.38
N GLY A 361 0.25 -7.94 3.49
CA GLY A 361 1.69 -8.01 3.60
C GLY A 361 2.09 -6.90 4.56
N GLY A 362 2.19 -7.24 5.84
CA GLY A 362 2.92 -6.41 6.78
C GLY A 362 4.31 -6.19 6.22
N PHE A 363 4.61 -4.93 5.95
CA PHE A 363 5.95 -4.40 6.11
C PHE A 363 5.99 -3.70 7.47
#